data_AF-A0A938N223-F1
#
_entry.id   AF-A0A938N223-F1
#
_cell.length_a   1.000
_cell.length_b   1.000
_cell.length_c   1.000
_cell.angle_alpha   90.00
_cell.angle_beta   90.00
_cell.angle_gamma   90.00
#
_symmetry.space_group_name_H-M   'P 1'
#
loop_
_entity.id
_entity.type
_entity.pdbx_description
1 polymer ?
#
loop_
_entity_poly.entity_id
_entity_poly.type
_entity_poly.pdbx_seq_one_letter_code
_entity_poly.pdbx_strand_id
1 'polypeptide(L)'
;MIDVRRWPQSRRDIWANRGRLEEALGDRYQWEGALGNRREAAAGIWLQIDPDAANAALRRLQRRMEQGQRVALLCAERRPDGCHRVIIAGRCAPRTIHIP
;
A
#
# COMPACT_ATOMS: atom_id res chain seq x y z
N MET A 1 6.49 -7.36 -2.86
CA MET A 1 5.07 -6.98 -2.76
C MET A 1 4.83 -6.34 -1.42
N ILE A 2 4.21 -5.17 -1.40
CA ILE A 2 3.86 -4.44 -0.18
C ILE A 2 2.35 -4.47 -0.02
N ASP A 3 1.88 -5.09 1.05
CA ASP A 3 0.47 -5.15 1.41
C ASP A 3 0.09 -3.95 2.25
N VAL A 4 -0.77 -3.11 1.67
CA VAL A 4 -1.24 -1.87 2.29
C VAL A 4 -2.65 -2.03 2.82
N ARG A 5 -3.18 -3.24 2.97
CA ARG A 5 -4.51 -3.45 3.54
C ARG A 5 -4.47 -3.23 5.06
N ARG A 6 -5.53 -2.63 5.59
CA ARG A 6 -5.71 -2.45 7.03
C ARG A 6 -5.80 -3.78 7.79
N TRP A 7 -6.58 -4.72 7.26
CA TRP A 7 -6.92 -5.98 7.94
C TRP A 7 -6.75 -7.20 7.00
N PRO A 8 -5.51 -7.64 6.72
CA PRO A 8 -5.25 -8.84 5.92
C PRO A 8 -5.39 -10.12 6.77
N GLN A 9 -6.57 -10.39 7.32
CA GLN A 9 -6.79 -11.49 8.27
C GLN A 9 -7.87 -12.48 7.82
N SER A 10 -8.27 -12.46 6.54
CA SER A 10 -9.28 -13.40 6.04
C SER A 10 -8.83 -14.84 6.28
N ARG A 11 -9.73 -15.70 6.75
CA ARG A 11 -9.48 -17.15 6.88
C ARG A 11 -9.97 -17.94 5.66
N ARG A 12 -10.78 -17.32 4.81
CA ARG A 12 -11.42 -17.95 3.65
C ARG A 12 -10.56 -17.88 2.40
N ASP A 13 -9.88 -16.75 2.20
CA ASP A 13 -9.13 -16.46 0.98
C ASP A 13 -7.64 -16.34 1.30
N ILE A 14 -6.82 -17.22 0.72
CA ILE A 14 -5.37 -17.29 0.95
C ILE A 14 -4.70 -15.93 0.64
N TRP A 15 -5.09 -15.29 -0.45
CA TRP A 15 -4.57 -13.98 -0.85
C TRP A 15 -4.97 -12.84 0.10
N ALA A 16 -5.93 -13.06 1.00
CA ALA A 16 -6.38 -12.11 2.01
C ALA A 16 -5.92 -12.42 3.43
N ASN A 17 -5.11 -13.47 3.60
CA ASN A 17 -4.51 -13.83 4.88
C ASN A 17 -3.02 -13.44 4.90
N ARG A 18 -2.63 -12.61 5.86
CA ARG A 18 -1.23 -12.20 6.05
C ARG A 18 -0.30 -13.37 6.28
N GLY A 19 -0.64 -14.26 7.22
CA GLY A 19 0.22 -15.40 7.57
C GLY A 19 0.45 -16.35 6.40
N ARG A 20 -0.59 -16.60 5.59
CA ARG A 20 -0.45 -17.41 4.36
C ARG A 20 0.38 -16.71 3.28
N LEU A 21 0.28 -15.39 3.16
CA LEU A 21 1.10 -14.61 2.23
C LEU A 21 2.56 -14.56 2.67
N GLU A 22 2.81 -14.40 3.97
CA GLU A 22 4.15 -14.50 4.57
C GLU A 22 4.76 -15.87 4.31
N GLU A 23 3.99 -16.95 4.51
CA GLU A 23 4.40 -18.33 4.19
C GLU A 23 4.73 -18.52 2.70
N ALA A 24 3.88 -18.03 1.80
CA ALA A 24 4.02 -18.27 0.36
C ALA A 24 5.10 -17.39 -0.32
N LEU A 25 5.32 -16.16 0.17
CA LEU A 25 6.17 -15.18 -0.49
C LEU A 25 7.44 -14.84 0.30
N GLY A 26 7.50 -15.17 1.59
CA GLY A 26 8.65 -14.91 2.44
C GLY A 26 9.02 -13.43 2.48
N ASP A 27 10.31 -13.15 2.29
CA ASP A 27 10.91 -11.82 2.22
C ASP A 27 10.35 -10.93 1.09
N ARG A 28 9.75 -11.54 0.06
CA ARG A 28 9.08 -10.83 -1.03
C ARG A 28 7.73 -10.25 -0.61
N TYR A 29 7.21 -10.58 0.57
CA TYR A 29 6.01 -9.98 1.14
C TYR A 29 6.35 -9.12 2.35
N GLN A 30 5.79 -7.92 2.38
CA GLN A 30 5.83 -7.07 3.55
C GLN A 30 4.47 -6.43 3.75
N TRP A 31 3.97 -6.52 4.97
CA TRP A 31 2.77 -5.80 5.37
C TRP A 31 3.14 -4.41 5.92
N GLU A 32 2.51 -3.38 5.39
CA GLU A 32 2.68 -1.99 5.81
C GLU A 32 1.31 -1.43 6.23
N GLY A 33 0.84 -1.88 7.39
CA GLY A 33 -0.47 -1.49 7.94
C GLY A 33 -0.63 0.02 8.15
N ALA A 34 0.48 0.75 8.28
CA ALA A 34 0.52 2.21 8.34
C ALA A 34 0.16 2.90 7.03
N LEU A 35 -0.24 2.16 5.98
CA LEU A 35 -0.78 2.71 4.74
C LEU A 35 -2.24 2.31 4.45
N GLY A 36 -2.87 1.51 5.33
CA GLY A 36 -4.15 0.87 4.99
C GLY A 36 -5.45 1.54 5.40
N ASN A 37 -5.39 2.68 6.09
CA ASN A 37 -6.58 3.33 6.64
C ASN A 37 -7.11 4.42 5.70
N ARG A 38 -7.84 4.03 4.65
CA ARG A 38 -8.68 4.99 3.90
C ARG A 38 -9.89 5.41 4.76
N ARG A 39 -10.11 6.71 4.95
CA ARG A 39 -11.43 7.25 5.29
C ARG A 39 -11.84 8.30 4.26
N GLU A 40 -13.09 8.20 3.82
CA GLU A 40 -13.74 9.25 3.05
C GLU A 40 -14.20 10.33 4.05
N ALA A 41 -13.75 11.58 3.85
CA ALA A 41 -14.24 12.74 4.57
C ALA A 41 -14.89 13.72 3.59
N ALA A 42 -15.74 14.62 4.09
CA ALA A 42 -16.41 15.63 3.26
C ALA A 42 -15.43 16.52 2.45
N ALA A 43 -14.18 16.65 2.92
CA ALA A 43 -13.12 17.42 2.27
C ALA A 43 -12.21 16.60 1.33
N GLY A 44 -12.56 15.35 1.00
CA GLY A 44 -11.78 14.48 0.10
C GLY A 44 -11.34 13.15 0.72
N ILE A 45 -10.47 12.42 0.01
CA ILE A 45 -9.95 11.13 0.46
C ILE A 45 -8.67 11.36 1.28
N TRP A 46 -8.67 10.91 2.54
CA TRP A 46 -7.53 11.04 3.44
C TRP A 46 -7.11 9.68 4.00
N LEU A 47 -5.80 9.51 4.18
CA LEU A 47 -5.26 8.42 4.98
C LEU A 47 -5.43 8.83 6.45
N GLN A 48 -6.31 8.17 7.20
CA GLN A 48 -6.45 8.44 8.64
C GLN A 48 -5.51 7.55 9.43
N ILE A 49 -4.29 8.04 9.59
CA ILE A 49 -3.18 7.37 10.28
C ILE A 49 -2.43 8.47 11.03
N ASP A 50 -1.71 8.10 12.09
CA ASP A 50 -0.59 8.91 12.57
C ASP A 50 0.21 9.40 11.34
N PRO A 51 0.19 10.72 11.05
CA PRO A 51 0.82 11.27 9.87
C PRO A 51 2.31 10.90 9.81
N ASP A 52 2.96 10.76 10.95
CA ASP A 52 4.39 10.44 11.02
C ASP A 52 4.65 8.98 10.66
N ALA A 53 3.82 8.05 11.14
CA ALA A 53 3.91 6.64 10.78
C ALA A 53 3.67 6.43 9.27
N ALA A 54 2.64 7.08 8.71
CA ALA A 54 2.34 7.00 7.29
C ALA A 54 3.45 7.65 6.43
N ASN A 55 3.96 8.81 6.83
CA ASN A 55 5.08 9.47 6.15
C ASN A 55 6.36 8.63 6.22
N ALA A 56 6.64 7.99 7.35
CA ALA A 56 7.78 7.08 7.49
C ALA A 56 7.63 5.86 6.58
N ALA A 57 6.43 5.28 6.46
CA ALA A 57 6.13 4.18 5.55
C ALA A 57 6.31 4.59 4.08
N LEU A 58 5.79 5.75 3.68
CA LEU A 58 5.98 6.31 2.34
C LEU A 58 7.46 6.54 2.02
N ARG A 59 8.25 7.09 2.95
CA ARG A 59 9.70 7.26 2.78
C ARG A 59 10.45 5.94 2.66
N ARG A 60 10.04 4.89 3.39
CA ARG A 60 10.61 3.53 3.21
C ARG A 60 10.31 3.00 1.81
N LEU A 61 9.10 3.21 1.32
CA LEU A 61 8.67 2.77 0.00
C LEU A 61 9.43 3.52 -1.13
N GLN A 62 9.53 4.84 -1.02
CA GLN A 62 10.29 5.69 -1.95
C GLN A 62 11.76 5.28 -2.01
N ARG A 63 12.44 5.10 -0.87
CA ARG A 63 13.85 4.67 -0.83
C ARG A 63 14.07 3.33 -1.55
N ARG A 64 13.14 2.39 -1.44
CA ARG A 64 13.23 1.11 -2.18
C ARG A 64 13.16 1.32 -3.69
N MET A 65 12.25 2.19 -4.13
CA MET A 65 12.11 2.53 -5.55
C MET A 65 13.34 3.28 -6.08
N GLU A 66 13.91 4.20 -5.30
CA GLU A 66 15.15 4.91 -5.62
C GLU A 66 16.35 3.96 -5.73
N GLN A 67 16.36 2.87 -4.96
CA GLN A 67 17.32 1.77 -5.05
C GLN A 67 17.05 0.82 -6.24
N GLY A 68 16.13 1.17 -7.14
CA GLY A 68 15.80 0.38 -8.33
C GLY A 68 14.87 -0.81 -8.07
N GLN A 69 14.33 -0.97 -6.85
CA GLN A 69 13.41 -2.06 -6.56
C GLN A 69 12.04 -1.80 -7.20
N ARG A 70 11.52 -2.80 -7.91
CA ARG A 70 10.14 -2.78 -8.41
C ARG A 70 9.18 -3.13 -7.28
N VAL A 71 8.26 -2.23 -6.97
CA VAL A 71 7.29 -2.44 -5.89
C VAL A 71 5.89 -2.67 -6.45
N ALA A 72 5.31 -3.82 -6.11
CA ALA A 72 3.90 -4.12 -6.31
C ALA A 72 3.11 -3.84 -5.03
N LEU A 73 2.04 -3.04 -5.11
CA LEU A 73 1.13 -2.77 -4.00
C LEU A 73 -0.06 -3.74 -4.01
N LEU A 74 -0.30 -4.44 -2.90
CA LEU A 74 -1.49 -5.27 -2.71
C LEU A 74 -2.57 -4.49 -1.95
N CYS A 75 -3.75 -4.40 -2.55
CA CYS A 75 -4.92 -3.72 -2.03
C CYS A 75 -6.18 -4.50 -2.42
N ALA A 76 -7.21 -4.47 -1.57
CA ALA A 76 -8.48 -5.19 -1.77
C ALA A 76 -9.70 -4.27 -1.91
N GLU A 77 -9.51 -2.98 -2.19
CA GLU A 77 -10.62 -2.06 -2.34
C GLU A 77 -11.43 -2.35 -3.61
N ARG A 78 -12.75 -2.35 -3.47
CA ARG A 78 -13.71 -2.69 -4.53
C ARG A 78 -13.77 -1.64 -5.66
N ARG A 79 -13.48 -0.38 -5.35
CA ARG A 79 -13.49 0.73 -6.32
C ARG A 79 -12.05 1.14 -6.66
N PRO A 80 -11.59 0.98 -7.91
CA PRO A 80 -10.26 1.40 -8.32
C PRO A 80 -10.12 2.93 -8.33
N ASP A 81 -11.18 3.63 -8.67
CA ASP A 81 -11.24 5.09 -8.68
C ASP A 81 -11.27 5.61 -7.24
N GLY A 82 -10.26 6.40 -6.88
CA GLY A 82 -10.06 6.82 -5.49
C GLY A 82 -9.51 5.71 -4.58
N CYS A 83 -9.00 4.62 -5.16
CA CYS A 83 -8.38 3.57 -4.37
C CYS A 83 -7.14 4.12 -3.65
N HIS A 84 -6.93 3.78 -2.38
CA HIS A 84 -5.77 4.29 -1.64
C HIS A 84 -4.44 3.90 -2.29
N ARG A 85 -4.41 2.80 -3.07
CA ARG A 85 -3.21 2.39 -3.82
C ARG A 85 -2.82 3.42 -4.87
N VAL A 86 -3.79 4.11 -5.46
CA VAL A 86 -3.57 5.20 -6.43
C VAL A 86 -2.99 6.42 -5.73
N ILE A 87 -3.48 6.73 -4.52
CA ILE A 87 -2.95 7.82 -3.70
C ILE A 87 -1.51 7.53 -3.29
N ILE A 88 -1.23 6.32 -2.81
CA ILE A 88 0.13 5.89 -2.43
C ILE A 88 1.05 5.92 -3.65
N ALA A 89 0.61 5.34 -4.78
CA ALA A 89 1.38 5.36 -6.02
C ALA A 89 1.67 6.79 -6.48
N GLY A 90 0.69 7.70 -6.44
CA GLY A 90 0.86 9.10 -6.81
C GLY A 90 1.82 9.88 -5.88
N ARG A 91 1.91 9.50 -4.60
CA ARG A 91 2.89 10.07 -3.66
C ARG A 91 4.29 9.49 -3.81
N CYS A 92 4.42 8.30 -4.39
CA CYS A 92 5.70 7.63 -4.63
C CYS A 92 6.23 7.83 -6.05
N ALA A 93 5.37 8.16 -7.00
CA ALA A 93 5.76 8.46 -8.36
C ALA A 93 6.63 9.72 -8.39
N PRO A 94 7.76 9.72 -9.12
CA PRO A 94 8.39 10.98 -9.51
C PRO A 94 7.34 11.81 -10.26
N ARG A 95 7.39 13.15 -10.13
CA ARG A 95 6.45 14.11 -10.76
C ARG A 95 6.41 14.06 -12.30
N THR A 96 7.06 13.07 -12.91
CA THR A 96 7.11 12.83 -14.35
C THR A 96 7.01 11.33 -14.56
N ILE A 97 5.81 10.84 -14.92
CA ILE A 97 5.66 9.52 -15.52
C ILE A 97 5.43 9.77 -17.00
N HIS A 98 6.46 9.52 -17.82
CA HIS A 98 6.27 9.33 -19.25
C HIS A 98 5.76 7.89 -19.42
N ILE A 99 4.50 7.75 -19.80
CA ILE A 99 3.97 6.49 -20.32
C ILE A 99 4.27 6.52 -21.82
N PRO A 100 5.05 5.57 -22.37
CA PRO A 100 5.23 5.42 -23.81
C PRO A 100 3.94 4.95 -24.48
#